data_AF-A0A2E3XNZ0-F1
#
_entry.id   AF-A0A2E3XNZ0-F1
#
_cell.length_a   1.000
_cell.length_b   1.000
_cell.length_c   1.000
_cell.angle_alpha   90.00
_cell.angle_beta   90.00
_cell.angle_gamma   90.00
#
_symmetry.space_group_name_H-M   'P 1'
#
loop_
_entity.id
_entity.type
_entity.pdbx_description
1 polymer ?
#
loop_
_entity_poly.entity_id
_entity_poly.type
_entity_poly.pdbx_seq_one_letter_code
_entity_poly.pdbx_strand_id
1 'polypeptide(L)'
;MRSNCRKKTCPSCQQKTLVVKDGFFFRRCDSRKIQRYRCKICYKKFSNATFSPAKNQKKRRFNHTLLLQLASGISQNRAAILHKCHPVTIKRKFEYLAKRSRIKNRELLKSLYQDQRCTEVQFDDLITIEHTKLKPLSVTVIVDKKTRRVLGTNIATIGAFGHLAKISLNK
;
A
#
# COMPACT_ATOMS: atom_id res chain seq x y z
N MET A 1 6.74 9.76 14.48
CA MET A 1 5.45 9.94 13.76
C MET A 1 4.51 10.82 14.57
N ARG A 2 4.27 12.09 14.19
CA ARG A 2 3.28 12.95 14.86
C ARG A 2 1.85 12.47 14.54
N SER A 3 1.36 11.49 15.30
CA SER A 3 0.09 10.78 15.08
C SER A 3 -1.17 11.55 15.51
N ASN A 4 -1.04 12.86 15.79
CA ASN A 4 -2.14 13.72 16.26
C ASN A 4 -2.28 15.04 15.47
N CYS A 5 -1.91 15.07 14.19
CA CYS A 5 -2.23 16.24 13.36
C CYS A 5 -3.75 16.33 13.15
N ARG A 6 -4.41 17.17 13.96
CA ARG A 6 -5.87 17.42 13.95
C ARG A 6 -6.21 18.13 12.65
N LYS A 7 -6.41 17.39 11.56
CA LYS A 7 -6.95 17.94 10.31
C LYS A 7 -8.38 18.41 10.58
N LYS A 8 -8.55 19.72 10.83
CA LYS A 8 -9.84 20.39 11.03
C LYS A 8 -10.49 20.86 9.72
N THR A 9 -9.95 20.47 8.57
CA THR A 9 -10.55 20.82 7.28
C THR A 9 -11.81 19.97 7.05
N CYS A 10 -12.96 20.59 6.80
CA CYS A 10 -14.15 19.82 6.47
C CYS A 10 -13.95 19.03 5.17
N PRO A 11 -14.23 17.72 5.11
CA PRO A 11 -14.05 16.94 3.89
C PRO A 11 -15.05 17.29 2.78
N SER A 12 -16.14 18.00 3.07
CA SER A 12 -17.17 18.33 2.07
C SER A 12 -17.03 19.74 1.49
N CYS A 13 -16.81 20.75 2.33
CA CYS A 13 -16.68 22.14 1.86
C CYS A 13 -15.24 22.65 1.88
N GLN A 14 -14.28 21.83 2.32
CA GLN A 14 -12.84 22.16 2.41
C GLN A 14 -12.49 23.38 3.28
N GLN A 15 -13.47 23.96 3.98
CA GLN A 15 -13.28 25.09 4.89
C GLN A 15 -12.70 24.62 6.24
N LYS A 16 -11.84 25.46 6.83
CA LYS A 16 -11.17 25.22 8.13
C LYS A 16 -11.71 26.06 9.27
N THR A 17 -12.26 27.23 8.95
CA THR A 17 -12.55 28.33 9.89
C THR A 17 -13.72 28.04 10.83
N LEU A 18 -14.68 27.22 10.39
CA LEU A 18 -15.94 26.97 11.12
C LEU A 18 -16.15 25.48 11.42
N VAL A 19 -15.20 24.88 12.14
CA VAL A 19 -15.25 23.47 12.58
C VAL A 19 -15.16 23.38 14.10
N VAL A 20 -16.23 22.87 14.71
CA VAL A 20 -16.35 22.66 16.16
C VAL A 20 -16.21 21.20 16.53
N LYS A 21 -15.79 20.90 17.76
CA LYS A 21 -15.81 19.54 18.32
C LYS A 21 -17.27 19.10 18.53
N ASP A 22 -17.57 17.83 18.26
CA ASP A 22 -18.94 17.26 18.33
C ASP A 22 -18.90 15.89 19.02
N GLY A 23 -18.36 15.85 20.23
CA GLY A 23 -18.21 14.62 21.01
C GLY A 23 -17.16 13.65 20.47
N PHE A 24 -17.28 12.39 20.87
CA PHE A 24 -16.30 11.33 20.58
C PHE A 24 -16.99 10.04 20.17
N PHE A 25 -16.23 9.12 19.58
CA PHE A 25 -16.64 7.72 19.50
C PHE A 25 -15.47 6.79 19.80
N PHE A 26 -15.80 5.63 20.34
CA PHE A 26 -14.83 4.58 20.56
C PHE A 26 -14.69 3.71 19.32
N ARG A 27 -13.48 3.64 18.76
CA ARG A 27 -13.16 2.77 17.63
C ARG A 27 -12.61 1.45 18.15
N ARG A 28 -13.48 0.42 18.14
CA ARG A 28 -13.16 -0.93 18.66
C ARG A 28 -11.94 -1.59 18.01
N CYS A 29 -11.59 -1.25 16.76
CA CYS A 29 -10.54 -1.96 16.03
C CYS A 29 -9.11 -1.72 16.54
N ASP A 30 -8.88 -0.60 17.21
CA ASP A 30 -7.60 -0.22 17.82
C ASP A 30 -7.77 0.37 19.23
N SER A 31 -8.96 0.18 19.83
CA SER A 31 -9.34 0.66 21.17
C SER A 31 -9.09 2.15 21.39
N ARG A 32 -9.29 2.99 20.37
CA ARG A 32 -9.04 4.43 20.45
C ARG A 32 -10.32 5.25 20.57
N LYS A 33 -10.33 6.23 21.48
CA LYS A 33 -11.34 7.30 21.52
C LYS A 33 -11.01 8.35 20.45
N ILE A 34 -11.87 8.49 19.46
CA ILE A 34 -11.67 9.37 18.31
C ILE A 34 -12.57 10.60 18.45
N GLN A 35 -11.97 11.79 18.34
CA GLN A 35 -12.67 13.07 18.30
C GLN A 35 -13.54 13.17 17.03
N ARG A 36 -14.81 13.52 17.21
CA ARG A 36 -15.73 13.95 16.15
C ARG A 36 -15.74 15.47 16.05
N TYR A 37 -16.02 15.96 14.85
CA TYR A 37 -16.18 17.37 14.54
C TYR A 37 -17.43 17.57 13.69
N ARG A 38 -18.01 18.76 13.80
CA ARG A 38 -19.13 19.23 12.98
C ARG A 38 -18.70 20.53 12.29
N CYS A 39 -18.88 20.61 10.98
CA CYS A 39 -18.72 21.87 10.27
C CYS A 39 -19.96 22.73 10.49
N LYS A 40 -19.81 24.02 10.79
CA LYS A 40 -20.93 24.95 10.97
C LYS A 40 -21.42 25.58 9.65
N ILE A 41 -20.71 25.38 8.55
CA ILE A 41 -21.10 25.83 7.21
C ILE A 41 -22.03 24.80 6.55
N CYS A 42 -21.56 23.56 6.41
CA CYS A 42 -22.31 22.50 5.72
C CYS A 42 -22.97 21.50 6.67
N TYR A 43 -22.86 21.70 7.98
CA TYR A 43 -23.42 20.84 9.05
C TYR A 43 -22.97 19.38 9.07
N LYS A 44 -22.15 18.94 8.11
CA LYS A 44 -21.63 17.56 8.05
C LYS A 44 -20.68 17.26 9.21
N LYS A 45 -20.78 16.02 9.69
CA LYS A 45 -19.94 15.47 10.76
C LYS A 45 -18.78 14.69 10.17
N PHE A 46 -17.61 14.80 10.78
CA PHE A 46 -16.43 14.03 10.42
C PHE A 46 -15.54 13.76 11.63
N SER A 47 -14.45 13.03 11.45
CA SER A 47 -13.51 12.72 12.53
C SER A 47 -12.09 12.63 12.00
N ASN A 48 -11.10 12.53 12.89
CA ASN A 48 -9.73 12.23 12.47
C ASN A 48 -9.65 10.91 11.67
N ALA A 49 -10.56 9.96 11.92
CA ALA A 49 -10.61 8.70 11.18
C ALA A 49 -11.06 8.86 9.73
N THR A 50 -11.74 9.97 9.40
CA THR A 50 -12.25 10.26 8.05
C THR A 50 -11.10 10.44 7.04
N PHE A 51 -9.98 11.03 7.46
CA PHE A 51 -8.81 11.26 6.61
C PHE A 51 -7.84 10.09 6.59
N SER A 52 -8.10 9.04 7.38
CA SER A 52 -7.26 7.86 7.39
C SER A 52 -7.48 7.05 6.12
N PRO A 53 -6.42 6.66 5.39
CA PRO A 53 -6.56 5.76 4.24
C PRO A 53 -7.19 4.41 4.60
N ALA A 54 -7.11 4.01 5.88
CA ALA A 54 -7.73 2.79 6.39
C ALA A 54 -9.19 3.00 6.84
N LYS A 55 -9.84 4.12 6.50
CA LYS A 55 -11.25 4.41 6.81
C LYS A 55 -12.11 3.18 6.46
N ASN A 56 -13.10 2.87 7.30
CA ASN A 56 -14.01 1.72 7.19
C ASN A 56 -13.39 0.31 7.36
N GLN A 57 -12.07 0.15 7.47
CA GLN A 57 -11.51 -1.16 7.79
C GLN A 57 -11.86 -1.58 9.22
N LYS A 58 -12.47 -2.77 9.37
CA LYS A 58 -12.87 -3.36 10.66
C LYS A 58 -11.68 -3.83 11.51
N LYS A 59 -10.60 -4.32 10.90
CA LYS A 59 -9.40 -4.81 11.60
C LYS A 59 -8.13 -4.07 11.10
N ARG A 60 -7.87 -2.85 11.57
CA ARG A 60 -6.72 -2.01 11.12
C ARG A 60 -5.40 -2.37 11.78
N ARG A 61 -5.47 -2.82 13.03
CA ARG A 61 -4.31 -3.06 13.91
C ARG A 61 -3.23 -3.95 13.29
N PHE A 62 -3.63 -4.97 12.54
CA PHE A 62 -2.70 -5.94 12.00
C PHE A 62 -2.18 -5.58 10.60
N ASN A 63 -2.56 -4.44 10.01
CA ASN A 63 -2.08 -4.04 8.68
C ASN A 63 -0.55 -3.98 8.62
N HIS A 64 0.09 -3.47 9.67
CA HIS A 64 1.54 -3.38 9.75
C HIS A 64 2.17 -4.79 9.84
N THR A 65 1.66 -5.63 10.74
CA THR A 65 2.12 -7.02 10.87
C THR A 65 1.95 -7.80 9.58
N LEU A 66 0.79 -7.67 8.91
CA LEU A 66 0.54 -8.32 7.62
C LEU A 66 1.52 -7.84 6.54
N LEU A 67 1.84 -6.54 6.50
CA LEU A 67 2.82 -6.02 5.56
C LEU A 67 4.18 -6.70 5.73
N LEU A 68 4.67 -6.78 6.97
CA LEU A 68 5.95 -7.44 7.28
C LEU A 68 5.92 -8.93 6.94
N GLN A 69 4.84 -9.62 7.28
CA GLN A 69 4.68 -11.05 6.98
C GLN A 69 4.72 -11.33 5.48
N LEU A 70 3.97 -10.58 4.68
CA LEU A 70 3.94 -10.74 3.23
C LEU A 70 5.30 -10.37 2.60
N ALA A 71 5.96 -9.33 3.10
CA ALA A 71 7.31 -8.98 2.68
C ALA A 71 8.36 -10.03 3.05
N SER A 72 8.10 -10.83 4.09
CA SER A 72 8.96 -11.94 4.53
C SER A 72 8.63 -13.27 3.83
N GLY A 73 7.82 -13.25 2.76
CA GLY A 73 7.50 -14.46 1.98
C GLY A 73 6.37 -15.33 2.53
N ILE A 74 5.62 -14.87 3.54
CA ILE A 74 4.47 -15.64 4.05
C ILE A 74 3.33 -15.65 3.02
N SER A 75 2.78 -16.84 2.74
CA SER A 75 1.65 -16.98 1.83
C SER A 75 0.37 -16.31 2.37
N GLN A 76 -0.49 -15.82 1.48
CA GLN A 76 -1.76 -15.19 1.89
C GLN A 76 -2.65 -16.14 2.70
N ASN A 77 -2.59 -17.45 2.42
CA ASN A 77 -3.31 -18.49 3.16
C ASN A 77 -2.77 -18.65 4.58
N ARG A 78 -1.44 -18.74 4.75
CA ARG A 78 -0.83 -18.80 6.09
C ARG A 78 -1.12 -17.53 6.89
N ALA A 79 -1.05 -16.36 6.26
CA ALA A 79 -1.42 -15.09 6.90
C ALA A 79 -2.90 -15.08 7.34
N ALA A 80 -3.81 -15.67 6.57
CA ALA A 80 -5.23 -15.77 6.91
C ALA A 80 -5.45 -16.60 8.19
N ILE A 81 -4.73 -17.73 8.32
CA ILE A 81 -4.72 -18.58 9.51
C ILE A 81 -4.17 -17.81 10.72
N LEU A 82 -3.00 -17.18 10.59
CA LEU A 82 -2.35 -16.43 11.67
C LEU A 82 -3.24 -15.29 12.22
N HIS A 83 -3.97 -14.59 11.34
CA HIS A 83 -4.84 -13.46 11.72
C HIS A 83 -6.29 -13.86 11.99
N LYS A 84 -6.62 -15.16 11.92
CA LYS A 84 -7.98 -15.70 12.10
C LYS A 84 -9.00 -14.89 11.28
N CYS A 85 -8.78 -14.84 9.96
CA CYS A 85 -9.67 -14.13 9.05
C CYS A 85 -9.82 -14.86 7.72
N HIS A 86 -10.92 -14.59 7.03
CA HIS A 86 -11.16 -15.16 5.70
C HIS A 86 -10.06 -14.76 4.71
N PRO A 87 -9.57 -15.65 3.82
CA PRO A 87 -8.51 -15.34 2.85
C PRO A 87 -8.79 -14.11 1.97
N VAL A 88 -10.05 -13.91 1.57
CA VAL A 88 -10.48 -12.69 0.83
C VAL A 88 -10.18 -11.40 1.61
N THR A 89 -10.19 -11.44 2.94
CA THR A 89 -9.79 -10.29 3.77
C THR A 89 -8.31 -9.99 3.63
N ILE A 90 -7.45 -11.02 3.58
CA ILE A 90 -6.02 -10.88 3.33
C ILE A 90 -5.79 -10.31 1.94
N LYS A 91 -6.43 -10.86 0.90
CA LYS A 91 -6.33 -10.35 -0.49
C LYS A 91 -6.65 -8.85 -0.59
N ARG A 92 -7.81 -8.43 -0.06
CA ARG A 92 -8.21 -7.01 -0.04
C ARG A 92 -7.23 -6.13 0.72
N LYS A 93 -6.64 -6.64 1.81
CA LYS A 93 -5.63 -5.92 2.57
C LYS A 93 -4.30 -5.86 1.86
N PHE A 94 -3.90 -6.90 1.15
CA PHE A 94 -2.70 -6.90 0.33
C PHE A 94 -2.79 -5.84 -0.76
N GLU A 95 -3.90 -5.75 -1.49
CA GLU A 95 -4.14 -4.69 -2.48
C GLU A 95 -4.05 -3.28 -1.86
N TYR A 96 -4.66 -3.10 -0.68
CA TYR A 96 -4.57 -1.86 0.08
C TYR A 96 -3.12 -1.52 0.46
N LEU A 97 -2.38 -2.49 1.01
CA LEU A 97 -0.99 -2.33 1.42
C LEU A 97 -0.10 -2.02 0.22
N ALA A 98 -0.26 -2.72 -0.91
CA ALA A 98 0.46 -2.45 -2.15
C ALA A 98 0.24 -1.01 -2.63
N LYS A 99 -1.01 -0.54 -2.66
CA LYS A 99 -1.32 0.87 -3.00
C LYS A 99 -0.62 1.84 -2.05
N ARG A 100 -0.65 1.57 -0.74
CA ARG A 100 0.02 2.42 0.26
C ARG A 100 1.54 2.40 0.12
N SER A 101 2.15 1.25 -0.18
CA SER A 101 3.59 1.13 -0.39
C SER A 101 4.04 1.88 -1.63
N ARG A 102 3.30 1.83 -2.74
CA ARG A 102 3.60 2.62 -3.95
C ARG A 102 3.60 4.12 -3.69
N ILE A 103 2.59 4.62 -2.95
CA ILE A 103 2.52 6.05 -2.58
C ILE A 103 3.72 6.43 -1.72
N LYS A 104 4.01 5.65 -0.66
CA LYS A 104 5.16 5.89 0.22
C LYS A 104 6.48 5.85 -0.53
N ASN A 105 6.67 4.89 -1.41
CA ASN A 105 7.88 4.76 -2.21
C ASN A 105 8.07 5.99 -3.11
N ARG A 106 7.00 6.44 -3.78
CA ARG A 106 7.04 7.66 -4.60
C ARG A 106 7.39 8.90 -3.78
N GLU A 107 6.77 9.07 -2.62
CA GLU A 107 7.06 10.19 -1.71
C GLU A 107 8.51 10.14 -1.22
N LEU A 108 9.01 8.95 -0.86
CA LEU A 108 10.39 8.73 -0.43
C LEU A 108 11.37 9.06 -1.54
N LEU A 109 11.21 8.49 -2.73
CA LEU A 109 12.09 8.74 -3.87
C LEU A 109 12.06 10.22 -4.26
N LYS A 110 10.89 10.86 -4.25
CA LYS A 110 10.79 12.29 -4.48
C LYS A 110 11.64 13.06 -3.46
N SER A 111 11.53 12.74 -2.17
CA SER A 111 12.31 13.44 -1.13
C SER A 111 13.82 13.18 -1.20
N LEU A 112 14.23 11.97 -1.60
CA LEU A 112 15.64 11.61 -1.65
C LEU A 112 16.36 12.19 -2.87
N TYR A 113 15.66 12.30 -3.99
CA TYR A 113 16.23 12.74 -5.28
C TYR A 113 15.69 14.09 -5.75
N GLN A 114 15.12 14.89 -4.85
CA GLN A 114 14.63 16.24 -5.16
C GLN A 114 15.78 17.18 -5.52
N ASP A 115 16.82 17.19 -4.68
CA ASP A 115 17.95 18.12 -4.80
C ASP A 115 19.12 17.51 -5.57
N GLN A 116 19.32 16.20 -5.44
CA GLN A 116 20.36 15.45 -6.14
C GLN A 116 19.75 14.35 -6.99
N ARG A 117 19.89 14.46 -8.31
CA ARG A 117 19.40 13.44 -9.25
C ARG A 117 20.33 12.21 -9.25
N CYS A 118 19.73 11.05 -9.46
CA CYS A 118 20.49 9.83 -9.74
C CYS A 118 21.16 9.98 -11.11
N THR A 119 22.48 9.80 -11.15
CA THR A 119 23.30 9.94 -12.37
C THR A 119 23.63 8.60 -13.02
N GLU A 120 23.69 7.53 -12.23
CA GLU A 120 24.09 6.20 -12.67
C GLU A 120 23.13 5.17 -12.08
N VAL A 121 22.59 4.32 -12.95
CA VAL A 121 21.69 3.24 -12.57
C VAL A 121 22.28 1.90 -12.97
N GLN A 122 21.91 0.87 -12.22
CA GLN A 122 22.09 -0.52 -12.62
C GLN A 122 20.72 -1.16 -12.73
N PHE A 123 20.58 -2.08 -13.67
CA PHE A 123 19.36 -2.86 -13.84
C PHE A 123 19.72 -4.35 -13.85
N ASP A 124 18.83 -5.15 -13.31
CA ASP A 124 18.92 -6.61 -13.30
C ASP A 124 17.52 -7.19 -13.49
N ASP A 125 17.45 -8.39 -14.07
CA ASP A 125 16.22 -9.07 -14.45
C ASP A 125 16.11 -10.43 -13.76
N LEU A 126 15.01 -10.65 -13.03
CA LEU A 126 14.64 -11.96 -12.52
C LEU A 126 13.62 -12.62 -13.45
N ILE A 127 13.99 -13.72 -14.09
CA ILE A 127 13.05 -14.56 -14.83
C ILE A 127 12.29 -15.46 -13.85
N THR A 128 10.96 -15.36 -13.86
CA THR A 128 10.05 -16.16 -13.04
C THR A 128 8.82 -16.59 -13.84
N ILE A 129 7.81 -17.16 -13.18
CA ILE A 129 6.58 -17.65 -13.81
C ILE A 129 5.36 -17.11 -13.06
N GLU A 130 4.26 -16.88 -13.78
CA GLU A 130 3.00 -16.45 -13.14
C GLU A 130 2.27 -17.64 -12.49
N HIS A 131 1.97 -18.65 -13.28
CA HIS A 131 1.24 -19.85 -12.87
C HIS A 131 1.84 -21.13 -13.46
N THR A 132 2.37 -21.06 -14.69
CA THR A 132 2.97 -22.19 -15.38
C THR A 132 4.27 -21.77 -16.05
N LYS A 133 5.14 -22.74 -16.37
CA LYS A 133 6.38 -22.50 -17.14
C LYS A 133 6.12 -21.96 -18.57
N LEU A 134 4.88 -22.10 -19.06
CA LEU A 134 4.45 -21.56 -20.36
C LEU A 134 4.09 -20.07 -20.30
N LYS A 135 4.00 -19.49 -19.11
CA LYS A 135 3.75 -18.06 -18.86
C LYS A 135 4.90 -17.44 -18.07
N PRO A 136 6.11 -17.39 -18.64
CA PRO A 136 7.24 -16.76 -17.98
C PRO A 136 7.07 -15.23 -17.91
N LEU A 137 7.66 -14.66 -16.88
CA LEU A 137 7.70 -13.23 -16.59
C LEU A 137 9.15 -12.82 -16.39
N SER A 138 9.55 -11.67 -16.93
CA SER A 138 10.75 -10.96 -16.47
C SER A 138 10.37 -9.90 -15.45
N VAL A 139 11.04 -9.90 -14.30
CA VAL A 139 10.91 -8.90 -13.25
C VAL A 139 12.17 -8.06 -13.23
N THR A 140 12.11 -6.90 -13.88
CA THR A 140 13.20 -5.93 -13.94
C THR A 140 13.23 -5.09 -12.67
N VAL A 141 14.42 -4.93 -12.10
CA VAL A 141 14.69 -4.01 -11.00
C VAL A 141 15.75 -3.01 -11.42
N ILE A 142 15.49 -1.72 -11.20
CA ILE A 142 16.47 -0.65 -11.40
C ILE A 142 16.88 -0.11 -10.03
N VAL A 143 18.19 0.01 -9.81
CA VAL A 143 18.79 0.53 -8.60
C VAL A 143 19.73 1.69 -8.91
N ASP A 144 19.84 2.63 -7.98
CA ASP A 144 20.91 3.61 -7.98
C ASP A 144 22.24 2.89 -7.73
N LYS A 145 23.22 3.07 -8.62
CA LYS A 145 24.52 2.42 -8.52
C LYS A 145 25.25 2.78 -7.22
N LYS A 146 25.18 4.05 -6.80
CA LYS A 146 25.93 4.57 -5.65
C LYS A 146 25.28 4.16 -4.33
N THR A 147 23.96 4.31 -4.24
CA THR A 147 23.24 4.12 -2.96
C THR A 147 22.60 2.75 -2.81
N ARG A 148 22.59 1.93 -3.88
CA ARG A 148 21.93 0.60 -3.95
C ARG A 148 20.42 0.64 -3.70
N ARG A 149 19.81 1.83 -3.70
CA ARG A 149 18.37 1.99 -3.48
C ARG A 149 17.62 1.58 -4.73
N VAL A 150 16.55 0.80 -4.53
CA VAL A 150 15.61 0.45 -5.59
C VAL A 150 14.87 1.71 -6.05
N LEU A 151 15.02 2.06 -7.32
CA LEU A 151 14.35 3.19 -7.97
C LEU A 151 13.00 2.77 -8.55
N GLY A 152 12.93 1.56 -9.07
CA GLY A 152 11.72 1.03 -9.67
C GLY A 152 11.82 -0.44 -9.96
N THR A 153 10.65 -1.06 -10.15
CA THR A 153 10.51 -2.44 -10.58
C THR A 153 9.43 -2.50 -11.64
N ASN A 154 9.62 -3.30 -12.69
CA ASN A 154 8.59 -3.55 -13.69
C ASN A 154 8.48 -5.05 -13.98
N ILE A 155 7.32 -5.48 -14.48
CA ILE A 155 7.06 -6.87 -14.84
C ILE A 155 6.71 -6.87 -16.32
N ALA A 156 7.40 -7.69 -17.10
CA ALA A 156 7.12 -7.94 -18.50
C ALA A 156 6.77 -9.41 -18.72
N THR A 157 5.73 -9.67 -19.51
CA THR A 157 5.46 -11.03 -19.99
C THR A 157 6.44 -11.35 -21.11
N ILE A 158 7.11 -12.50 -21.03
CA ILE A 158 8.04 -12.95 -22.05
C ILE A 158 7.52 -14.24 -22.69
N GLY A 159 8.03 -14.59 -23.87
CA GLY A 159 7.71 -15.87 -24.51
C GLY A 159 8.35 -17.04 -23.76
N ALA A 160 7.70 -18.21 -23.79
CA ALA A 160 8.36 -19.44 -23.35
C ALA A 160 9.57 -19.74 -24.25
N PHE A 161 10.64 -20.27 -23.65
CA PHE A 161 11.91 -20.53 -24.33
C PHE A 161 12.26 -22.02 -24.33
N GLY A 162 13.19 -22.41 -25.20
CA GLY A 162 13.65 -23.79 -25.36
C GLY A 162 12.56 -24.73 -25.88
N HIS A 163 12.55 -25.98 -25.39
CA HIS A 163 11.57 -27.00 -25.80
C HIS A 163 10.11 -26.61 -25.49
N LEU A 164 9.90 -25.72 -24.52
CA LEU A 164 8.57 -25.24 -24.15
C LEU A 164 8.02 -24.16 -25.10
N ALA A 165 8.87 -23.55 -25.94
CA ALA A 165 8.44 -22.51 -26.88
C ALA A 165 7.35 -23.02 -27.83
N LYS A 166 7.57 -24.19 -28.45
CA LYS A 166 6.59 -24.82 -29.35
C LYS A 166 5.28 -25.16 -28.62
N ILE A 167 5.38 -25.70 -27.41
CA ILE A 167 4.23 -26.08 -26.59
C ILE A 167 3.40 -24.85 -26.19
N SER A 168 4.06 -23.73 -25.89
CA SER A 168 3.36 -22.49 -25.48
C SER A 168 2.47 -21.87 -26.56
N LEU A 169 2.73 -22.20 -27.83
CA LEU A 169 1.95 -21.74 -28.98
C LEU A 169 0.72 -22.60 -29.26
N ASN A 170 0.69 -23.84 -28.73
CA ASN A 170 -0.46 -24.72 -28.80
C ASN A 170 -1.49 -24.22 -27.77
N LYS A 171 -2.52 -23.51 -28.27
CA LYS A 171 -3.62 -22.98 -27.46
C LYS A 171 -4.69 -24.04 -27.21
#